data_AF-A0A1W7R6R8-F1
#
_entry.id   AF-A0A1W7R6R8-F1
#
_cell.length_a   1.000
_cell.length_b   1.000
_cell.length_c   1.000
_cell.angle_alpha   90.00
_cell.angle_beta   90.00
_cell.angle_gamma   90.00
#
_symmetry.space_group_name_H-M   'P 1'
#
loop_
_entity.id
_entity.type
_entity.pdbx_description
1 polymer ?
#
loop_
_entity_poly.entity_id
_entity_poly.type
_entity_poly.pdbx_seq_one_letter_code
_entity_poly.pdbx_strand_id
1 'polypeptide(L)'
;CGVCDINEKKYKCKTCEIPYCSLQCYKKHQETPCEPISDQLTSDHHKPSKEPLFATVDTVDLEKLEQLRHSESLKDLLYNPHLRKLLQEIDSAQNGMKAVRVGMME
;
A
#
# COMPACT_ATOMS: atom_id res chain seq x y z
N CYS A 1 20.08 -17.68 7.53
CA CYS A 1 19.66 -18.68 6.51
C CYS A 1 18.32 -19.23 6.96
N GLY A 2 17.21 -19.07 6.24
CA GLY A 2 15.89 -19.56 6.67
C GLY A 2 15.71 -21.08 6.63
N VAL A 3 16.78 -21.85 6.37
CA VAL A 3 16.77 -23.33 6.42
C VAL A 3 17.51 -23.86 7.65
N CYS A 4 18.59 -23.20 8.08
CA CYS A 4 19.42 -23.69 9.18
C CYS A 4 19.67 -22.68 10.29
N ASP A 5 19.31 -21.41 10.10
CA ASP A 5 19.46 -20.27 11.03
C ASP A 5 20.85 -20.03 11.64
N ILE A 6 21.85 -20.82 11.27
CA ILE A 6 23.21 -20.75 11.80
C ILE A 6 24.07 -19.76 11.02
N ASN A 7 24.01 -19.84 9.69
CA ASN A 7 24.89 -19.06 8.81
C ASN A 7 24.16 -17.90 8.14
N GLU A 8 24.95 -16.88 7.80
CA GLU A 8 24.52 -15.77 6.97
C GLU A 8 23.99 -16.25 5.62
N LYS A 9 22.91 -15.60 5.17
CA LYS A 9 22.24 -15.92 3.90
C LYS A 9 23.08 -15.41 2.73
N LYS A 10 23.29 -16.26 1.73
CA LYS A 10 24.08 -15.94 0.52
C LYS A 10 23.27 -15.99 -0.77
N TYR A 11 22.21 -16.79 -0.80
CA TYR A 11 21.39 -17.05 -1.99
C TYR A 11 19.90 -17.08 -1.62
N LYS A 12 19.02 -17.11 -2.63
CA LYS A 12 17.55 -17.18 -2.46
C LYS A 12 16.93 -18.23 -3.38
N CYS A 13 15.88 -18.90 -2.92
CA CYS A 13 15.10 -19.82 -3.76
C CYS A 13 14.27 -19.03 -4.80
N LYS A 14 14.14 -19.53 -6.03
CA LYS A 14 13.33 -18.86 -7.08
C LYS A 14 11.82 -19.09 -6.92
N THR A 15 11.41 -20.09 -6.17
CA THR A 15 9.99 -20.46 -6.00
C THR A 15 9.39 -19.69 -4.84
N CYS A 16 9.99 -19.77 -3.66
CA CYS A 16 9.45 -19.21 -2.41
C CYS A 16 10.31 -18.09 -1.80
N GLU A 17 11.34 -17.62 -2.51
CA GLU A 17 12.29 -16.57 -2.08
C GLU A 17 13.03 -16.80 -0.76
N ILE A 18 12.91 -18.00 -0.15
CA ILE A 18 13.56 -18.29 1.13
C ILE A 18 15.09 -18.12 1.02
N PRO A 19 15.73 -17.33 1.92
CA PRO A 19 17.15 -17.07 1.84
C PRO A 19 17.97 -18.22 2.46
N TYR A 20 18.93 -18.80 1.73
CA TYR A 20 19.76 -19.92 2.21
C TYR A 20 21.27 -19.61 2.16
N CYS A 21 22.07 -20.35 2.93
CA CYS A 21 23.52 -20.11 3.05
C CYS A 21 24.40 -20.96 2.11
N SER A 22 23.93 -22.14 1.70
CA SER A 22 24.73 -23.08 0.89
C SER A 22 23.86 -24.06 0.10
N LEU A 23 24.46 -24.76 -0.87
CA LEU A 23 23.79 -25.80 -1.64
C LEU A 23 23.22 -26.94 -0.76
N GLN A 24 23.83 -27.21 0.39
CA GLN A 24 23.29 -28.20 1.34
C GLN A 24 21.94 -27.76 1.91
N CYS A 25 21.81 -26.46 2.23
CA CYS A 25 20.53 -25.89 2.66
C CYS A 25 19.51 -25.83 1.52
N TYR A 26 19.97 -25.60 0.28
CA TYR A 26 19.08 -25.64 -0.88
C TYR A 26 18.49 -27.04 -1.09
N LYS A 27 19.31 -28.10 -1.03
CA LYS A 27 18.84 -29.48 -1.18
C LYS A 27 17.85 -29.87 -0.08
N LYS A 28 18.18 -29.60 1.18
CA LYS A 28 17.26 -29.81 2.31
C LYS A 28 15.93 -29.06 2.14
N HIS A 29 16.01 -27.85 1.59
CA HIS A 29 14.82 -27.06 1.29
C HIS A 29 13.97 -27.67 0.15
N GLN A 30 14.59 -28.23 -0.89
CA GLN A 30 13.90 -28.85 -2.03
C GLN A 30 13.28 -30.23 -1.71
N GLU A 31 13.75 -30.92 -0.66
CA GLU A 31 13.14 -32.18 -0.21
C GLU A 31 11.69 -31.99 0.23
N THR A 32 11.35 -30.81 0.72
CA THR A 32 9.98 -30.40 1.02
C THR A 32 9.46 -29.53 -0.12
N PRO A 33 8.32 -29.84 -0.75
CA PRO A 33 7.75 -28.96 -1.77
C PRO A 33 7.46 -27.59 -1.17
N CYS A 34 8.13 -26.57 -1.71
CA CYS A 34 7.94 -25.20 -1.29
C CYS A 34 6.90 -24.52 -2.17
N GLU A 35 5.99 -23.80 -1.53
CA GLU A 35 4.92 -23.10 -2.25
C GLU A 35 5.43 -21.76 -2.77
N PRO A 36 5.02 -21.35 -3.99
CA PRO A 36 5.31 -20.02 -4.46
C PRO A 36 4.67 -18.99 -3.52
N ILE A 37 5.35 -17.86 -3.33
CA ILE A 37 4.74 -16.73 -2.64
C ILE A 37 3.56 -16.29 -3.51
N SER A 38 2.35 -16.71 -3.15
CA SER A 38 1.17 -15.95 -3.46
C SER A 38 1.36 -14.63 -2.72
N ASP A 39 1.16 -13.50 -3.40
CA ASP A 39 1.21 -12.11 -2.88
C ASP A 39 0.25 -11.83 -1.69
N GLN A 40 0.20 -12.70 -0.69
CA GLN A 40 -0.29 -12.41 0.64
C GLN A 40 0.90 -11.81 1.39
N LEU A 41 1.11 -10.53 1.07
CA LEU A 41 1.93 -9.58 1.79
C LEU A 41 2.05 -9.94 3.28
N THR A 42 3.30 -10.07 3.69
CA THR A 42 3.80 -9.79 5.03
C THR A 42 2.79 -9.06 5.91
N SER A 43 2.35 -9.74 6.97
CA SER A 43 1.92 -9.09 8.20
C SER A 43 3.10 -8.29 8.76
N ASP A 44 3.30 -7.08 8.25
CA ASP A 44 3.94 -5.99 8.97
C ASP A 44 3.10 -4.74 8.70
N HIS A 45 2.30 -4.37 9.70
CA HIS A 45 1.60 -3.09 9.81
C HIS A 45 1.05 -2.51 8.50
N HIS A 46 0.00 -3.13 7.95
CA HIS A 46 -0.93 -2.41 7.08
C HIS A 46 -1.79 -1.45 7.93
N LYS A 47 -1.14 -0.50 8.61
CA LYS A 47 -1.69 0.86 8.58
C LYS A 47 -1.62 1.20 7.09
N PRO A 48 -2.73 1.54 6.40
CA PRO A 48 -2.59 2.13 5.08
C PRO A 48 -1.63 3.29 5.27
N SER A 49 -0.40 3.17 4.75
CA SER A 49 0.54 4.25 4.82
C SER A 49 -0.09 5.33 3.97
N LYS A 50 -0.69 6.32 4.64
CA LYS A 50 -1.25 7.50 3.99
C LYS A 50 -0.15 8.34 3.35
N GLU A 51 1.11 7.89 3.42
CA GLU A 51 2.22 8.60 2.82
C GLU A 51 2.09 8.56 1.30
N PRO A 52 1.91 9.71 0.64
CA PRO A 52 1.82 9.75 -0.80
C PRO A 52 3.12 9.24 -1.41
N LEU A 53 3.02 8.25 -2.29
CA LEU A 53 4.16 7.60 -2.95
C LEU A 53 5.05 8.59 -3.73
N PHE A 54 4.51 9.75 -4.09
CA PHE A 54 5.19 10.84 -4.79
C PHE A 54 4.72 12.21 -4.28
N ALA A 55 5.19 12.60 -3.09
CA ALA A 55 4.95 13.94 -2.57
C ALA A 55 5.67 15.00 -3.41
N THR A 56 4.93 16.00 -3.88
CA THR A 56 5.44 17.21 -4.55
C THR A 56 5.23 18.43 -3.66
N VAL A 57 5.75 19.59 -4.07
CA VAL A 57 5.50 20.88 -3.39
C VAL A 57 4.01 21.22 -3.26
N ASP A 58 3.18 20.73 -4.19
CA ASP A 58 1.73 20.93 -4.20
C ASP A 58 0.97 19.86 -3.39
N THR A 59 1.67 18.86 -2.83
CA THR A 59 1.04 17.82 -2.02
C THR A 59 0.83 18.31 -0.60
N VAL A 60 -0.41 18.27 -0.12
CA VAL A 60 -0.77 18.73 1.23
C VAL A 60 -0.27 17.74 2.28
N ASP A 61 0.40 18.26 3.31
CA ASP A 61 0.86 17.46 4.45
C ASP A 61 -0.29 16.73 5.15
N LEU A 62 -0.03 15.49 5.60
CA LEU A 62 -1.04 14.68 6.29
C LEU A 62 -1.59 15.33 7.56
N GLU A 63 -0.74 16.01 8.32
CA GLU A 63 -1.16 16.71 9.54
C GLU A 63 -2.21 17.79 9.23
N LYS A 64 -2.01 18.56 8.15
CA LYS A 64 -2.97 19.58 7.69
C LYS A 64 -4.27 18.95 7.19
N LEU A 65 -4.19 17.81 6.49
CA LEU A 65 -5.38 17.07 6.07
C LEU A 65 -6.20 16.55 7.26
N GLU A 66 -5.54 16.10 8.34
CA GLU A 66 -6.23 15.63 9.54
C GLU A 66 -7.00 16.73 10.29
N GLN A 67 -6.58 18.00 10.15
CA GLN A 67 -7.32 19.13 10.71
C GLN A 67 -8.73 19.26 10.12
N LEU A 68 -8.95 18.84 8.87
CA LEU A 68 -10.27 18.87 8.21
C LEU A 68 -11.32 18.05 8.97
N ARG A 69 -10.91 16.99 9.68
CA ARG A 69 -11.81 16.17 10.52
C ARG A 69 -12.44 16.97 11.66
N HIS A 70 -11.84 18.08 12.09
CA HIS A 70 -12.35 18.88 13.21
C HIS A 70 -13.20 20.06 12.74
N SER A 71 -13.24 20.35 11.44
CA SER A 71 -14.07 21.43 10.89
C SER A 71 -15.55 21.02 10.86
N GLU A 72 -16.38 21.71 11.65
CA GLU A 72 -17.82 21.49 11.69
C GLU A 72 -18.51 21.95 10.40
N SER A 73 -18.08 23.07 9.83
CA SER A 73 -18.61 23.58 8.56
C SER A 73 -18.39 22.61 7.40
N LEU A 74 -17.21 21.97 7.32
CA LEU A 74 -16.96 20.94 6.31
C LEU A 74 -17.78 19.68 6.55
N LYS A 75 -17.95 19.25 7.80
CA LYS A 75 -18.85 18.12 8.12
C LYS A 75 -20.28 18.41 7.71
N ASP A 76 -20.73 19.64 7.92
CA ASP A 76 -22.09 20.06 7.57
C ASP A 76 -22.32 19.99 6.06
N LEU A 77 -21.40 20.55 5.28
CA LEU A 77 -21.38 20.42 3.82
C LEU A 77 -21.38 18.95 3.38
N LEU A 78 -20.58 18.11 4.05
CA LEU A 78 -20.52 16.68 3.78
C LEU A 78 -21.80 15.94 4.15
N TYR A 79 -22.78 16.50 4.89
CA TYR A 79 -24.08 15.83 5.02
C TYR A 79 -24.82 15.72 3.68
N ASN A 80 -24.47 16.57 2.71
CA ASN A 80 -25.02 16.48 1.37
C ASN A 80 -24.56 15.17 0.68
N PRO A 81 -25.48 14.23 0.39
CA PRO A 81 -25.13 12.95 -0.23
C PRO A 81 -24.60 13.11 -1.65
N HIS A 82 -25.03 14.14 -2.38
CA HIS A 82 -24.54 14.45 -3.72
C HIS A 82 -23.06 14.82 -3.68
N LEU A 83 -22.68 15.71 -2.75
CA LEU A 83 -21.28 16.12 -2.58
C LEU A 83 -20.38 14.94 -2.21
N ARG A 84 -20.83 14.05 -1.33
CA ARG A 84 -20.06 12.82 -1.00
C ARG A 84 -19.86 11.93 -2.22
N LYS A 85 -20.91 11.74 -3.03
CA LYS A 85 -20.85 10.92 -4.24
C LYS A 85 -19.88 11.53 -5.25
N LEU A 86 -19.96 12.85 -5.46
CA LEU A 86 -19.05 13.59 -6.34
C LEU A 86 -17.58 13.41 -5.89
N LEU A 87 -17.29 13.58 -4.59
CA LEU A 87 -15.94 13.39 -4.07
C LEU A 87 -15.42 11.95 -4.29
N GLN A 88 -16.28 10.94 -4.11
CA GLN A 88 -15.94 9.54 -4.37
C GLN A 88 -15.70 9.25 -5.86
N GLU A 89 -16.48 9.87 -6.75
CA GLU A 89 -16.31 9.75 -8.19
C GLU A 89 -15.00 10.38 -8.65
N ILE A 90 -14.62 11.53 -8.08
CA ILE A 90 -13.32 12.18 -8.35
C ILE A 90 -12.15 11.32 -7.87
N ASP A 91 -12.23 10.77 -6.65
CA ASP A 91 -11.17 9.94 -6.04
C ASP A 91 -10.93 8.63 -6.81
N SER A 92 -12.01 8.01 -7.31
CA SER A 92 -11.95 6.76 -8.07
C SER A 92 -11.76 6.95 -9.58
N ALA A 93 -11.70 8.20 -10.07
CA ALA A 93 -11.63 8.48 -11.49
C ALA A 93 -10.29 8.04 -12.11
N GLN A 94 -10.37 7.36 -13.25
CA GLN A 94 -9.19 7.00 -14.04
C GLN A 94 -8.39 8.22 -14.53
N ASN A 95 -9.04 9.36 -14.70
CA ASN A 95 -8.40 10.63 -15.03
C ASN A 95 -8.80 11.71 -14.01
N GLY A 96 -8.00 11.83 -12.96
CA GLY A 96 -8.24 12.78 -11.87
C GLY A 96 -8.33 14.23 -12.35
N MET A 97 -7.49 14.67 -13.29
CA MET A 97 -7.51 16.05 -13.77
C MET A 97 -8.81 16.41 -14.49
N LYS A 98 -9.33 15.48 -15.31
CA LYS A 98 -10.63 15.66 -15.98
C LYS A 98 -11.77 15.63 -14.95
N ALA A 99 -11.72 14.69 -14.00
CA ALA A 99 -12.77 14.53 -12.99
C ALA A 99 -12.88 15.75 -12.08
N VAL A 100 -11.76 16.27 -11.57
CA VAL A 100 -11.73 17.52 -10.78
C VAL A 100 -12.31 18.67 -11.59
N ARG A 101 -11.91 18.84 -12.86
CA ARG A 101 -12.44 19.92 -13.71
C ARG A 101 -13.96 19.84 -13.84
N VAL A 102 -14.52 18.64 -14.06
CA VAL A 102 -15.97 18.44 -14.19
C VAL A 102 -16.68 18.72 -12.87
N GLY A 103 -16.18 18.19 -11.75
CA GLY A 103 -16.80 18.40 -10.44
C GLY A 103 -16.76 19.85 -9.96
N MET A 104 -15.85 20.68 -10.49
CA MET A 104 -15.84 22.13 -10.22
C MET A 104 -16.89 22.93 -11.01
N MET A 105 -17.61 22.29 -11.95
CA MET A 105 -18.65 22.92 -12.77
C MET A 105 -20.08 22.58 -12.32
N GLU A 106 -20.22 21.67 -11.35
CA GLU A 106 -21.50 21.25 -10.76
C GLU A 106 -22.02 22.19 -9.67
#